data_AF-A0A6N9BTJ1-F1
#
_entry.id   AF-A0A6N9BTJ1-F1
#
_cell.length_a   1.000
_cell.length_b   1.000
_cell.length_c   1.000
_cell.angle_alpha   90.00
_cell.angle_beta   90.00
_cell.angle_gamma   90.00
#
_symmetry.space_group_name_H-M   'P 1'
#
loop_
_entity.id
_entity.type
_entity.pdbx_description
1 polymer ?
#
loop_
_entity_poly.entity_id
_entity_poly.type
_entity_poly.pdbx_seq_one_letter_code
_entity_poly.pdbx_strand_id
1 'polypeptide(L)'
;MAPAELQITSAAGSRTRRIVSCMSCTGSYATGGADSPQPSRPRDTIARARFKDGETASERKRRALCGETAPLPTRTASPMIFEPRHVEHYRRHGFAIVEDFLSPAELTAARSELTEILPGWVEYCDDPSNGKPKDWNAPFVPGRGYTRFPYPGTALNAITLHPELRRFAALMVGHDDLFCEQSHVQVKCRGHHADRDQVMHCDFGNHTLAYPPRDPAYWQTAYLVYYTDVDADHAPTAICSWEHYPERIRWPAHYSREERPALYEREVRVTVPAGSLLAYSMRTFHRGTPFRADGGRIGQFITYAPAAWKWLGITGWSAEAIRPEFRAWIETATPAERYAFGFPAPGHPYWTDETLDGVAARYPGMDMAPYRDAART
;
A
#
# COMPACT_ATOMS: atom_id res chain seq x y z
N MET A 1 -37.19 -30.03 -47.57
CA MET A 1 -38.22 -30.16 -46.53
C MET A 1 -37.99 -29.08 -45.50
N ALA A 2 -38.92 -28.13 -45.39
CA ALA A 2 -39.09 -27.31 -44.20
C ALA A 2 -39.68 -28.19 -43.06
N PRO A 3 -39.75 -27.70 -41.80
CA PRO A 3 -40.66 -26.62 -41.37
C PRO A 3 -39.89 -25.54 -40.57
N ALA A 4 -40.48 -24.50 -40.00
CA ALA A 4 -41.59 -23.59 -40.27
C ALA A 4 -41.54 -22.57 -39.11
N GLU A 5 -41.92 -21.33 -39.40
CA GLU A 5 -41.78 -20.13 -38.55
C GLU A 5 -42.63 -20.14 -37.26
N LEU A 6 -42.25 -19.31 -36.28
CA LEU A 6 -43.21 -18.39 -35.68
C LEU A 6 -42.56 -17.04 -35.33
N GLN A 7 -43.03 -15.99 -35.99
CA GLN A 7 -42.80 -14.58 -35.67
C GLN A 7 -43.64 -14.16 -34.45
N ILE A 8 -43.10 -13.28 -33.60
CA ILE A 8 -43.89 -12.22 -32.96
C ILE A 8 -43.08 -10.92 -33.03
N THR A 9 -43.65 -9.95 -33.73
CA THR A 9 -43.26 -8.54 -33.75
C THR A 9 -44.02 -7.78 -32.65
N SER A 10 -43.40 -6.78 -32.04
CA SER A 10 -44.08 -5.51 -31.76
C SER A 10 -43.03 -4.40 -31.62
N ALA A 11 -43.36 -3.24 -32.20
CA ALA A 11 -42.45 -2.17 -32.52
C ALA A 11 -42.65 -0.94 -31.62
N ALA A 12 -41.66 -0.05 -31.75
CA ALA A 12 -41.75 1.41 -31.71
C ALA A 12 -41.63 2.12 -30.35
N GLY A 13 -40.53 2.88 -30.24
CA GLY A 13 -40.29 3.88 -29.21
C GLY A 13 -39.10 4.76 -29.56
N SER A 14 -39.18 5.47 -30.69
CA SER A 14 -38.26 6.53 -31.11
C SER A 14 -38.09 7.60 -30.03
N ARG A 15 -36.85 8.03 -29.75
CA ARG A 15 -36.55 9.45 -29.51
C ARG A 15 -35.09 9.83 -29.82
N THR A 16 -35.03 10.89 -30.60
CA THR A 16 -33.93 11.51 -31.31
C THR A 16 -32.92 12.20 -30.40
N ARG A 17 -31.64 12.16 -30.80
CA ARG A 17 -30.54 13.00 -30.30
C ARG A 17 -30.89 14.49 -30.40
N ARG A 18 -30.58 15.26 -29.36
CA ARG A 18 -30.16 16.67 -29.48
C ARG A 18 -28.86 16.85 -28.71
N ILE A 19 -27.79 17.00 -29.48
CA ILE A 19 -26.51 17.56 -29.06
C ILE A 19 -26.70 19.08 -29.09
N VAL A 20 -26.52 19.74 -27.95
CA VAL A 20 -26.36 21.19 -27.90
C VAL A 20 -24.89 21.46 -27.64
N SER A 21 -24.25 22.02 -28.67
CA SER A 21 -22.94 22.66 -28.62
C SER A 21 -23.02 23.92 -27.74
N CYS A 22 -22.04 24.11 -26.85
CA CYS A 22 -21.69 25.44 -26.39
C CYS A 22 -20.17 25.59 -26.45
N MET A 23 -19.76 26.56 -27.26
CA MET A 23 -18.40 26.99 -27.52
C MET A 23 -17.84 27.82 -26.36
N SER A 24 -16.51 27.77 -26.27
CA SER A 24 -15.59 28.84 -25.91
C SER A 24 -15.64 29.42 -24.49
N CYS A 25 -14.53 29.22 -23.76
CA CYS A 25 -13.80 30.33 -23.14
C CYS A 25 -12.32 29.90 -22.97
N THR A 26 -11.49 30.31 -23.93
CA THR A 26 -10.04 30.41 -23.78
C THR A 26 -9.72 31.67 -22.98
N GLY A 27 -9.00 31.54 -21.86
CA GLY A 27 -8.53 32.66 -21.06
C GLY A 27 -7.06 32.51 -20.73
N SER A 28 -6.23 33.29 -21.41
CA SER A 28 -4.78 33.40 -21.26
C SER A 28 -4.39 33.89 -19.86
N TYR A 29 -3.37 33.26 -19.26
CA TYR A 29 -2.68 33.83 -18.10
C TYR A 29 -1.65 34.85 -18.56
N ALA A 30 -1.95 36.14 -18.34
CA ALA A 30 -1.00 37.23 -18.43
C ALA A 30 -0.37 37.50 -17.05
N THR A 31 0.91 37.84 -17.08
CA THR A 31 1.78 38.19 -15.96
C THR A 31 1.61 39.65 -15.52
N GLY A 32 1.87 39.92 -14.24
CA GLY A 32 1.90 41.25 -13.60
C GLY A 32 1.19 41.15 -12.23
N GLY A 33 1.68 41.63 -11.09
CA GLY A 33 2.73 42.60 -10.79
C GLY A 33 2.19 43.54 -9.70
N ALA A 34 2.90 43.59 -8.57
CA ALA A 34 2.90 44.62 -7.51
C ALA A 34 1.77 44.70 -6.44
N ASP A 35 2.26 44.63 -5.19
CA ASP A 35 1.99 45.45 -4.00
C ASP A 35 0.57 45.65 -3.43
N SER A 36 0.39 45.24 -2.17
CA SER A 36 -0.26 46.01 -1.09
C SER A 36 -0.21 45.28 0.29
N PRO A 37 -0.36 45.99 1.42
CA PRO A 37 0.46 45.79 2.63
C PRO A 37 -0.21 44.99 3.77
N GLN A 38 0.64 44.44 4.66
CA GLN A 38 0.24 43.75 5.90
C GLN A 38 -0.21 44.72 7.02
N PRO A 39 -1.25 44.39 7.81
CA PRO A 39 -1.55 45.07 9.05
C PRO A 39 -0.81 44.48 10.26
N SER A 40 -0.36 45.38 11.13
CA SER A 40 0.41 45.19 12.35
C SER A 40 -0.39 44.54 13.50
N ARG A 41 0.27 43.69 14.29
CA ARG A 41 -0.26 43.14 15.56
C ARG A 41 0.11 44.05 16.74
N PRO A 42 -0.81 44.33 17.69
CA PRO A 42 -0.48 45.00 18.93
C PRO A 42 0.17 44.04 19.95
N ARG A 43 1.10 44.61 20.74
CA ARG A 43 1.82 43.98 21.85
C ARG A 43 0.97 44.04 23.11
N ASP A 44 0.62 42.90 23.69
CA ASP A 44 0.01 42.84 25.02
C ASP A 44 1.05 42.52 26.10
N THR A 45 0.96 43.34 27.14
CA THR A 45 1.80 43.40 28.33
C THR A 45 1.33 42.35 29.34
N ILE A 46 2.22 41.46 29.79
CA ILE A 46 1.90 40.44 30.80
C ILE A 46 2.08 41.03 32.20
N ALA A 47 0.97 41.33 32.88
CA ALA A 47 0.94 41.54 34.32
C ALA A 47 0.91 40.17 35.04
N ARG A 48 1.87 39.93 35.93
CA ARG A 48 1.96 38.70 36.74
C ARG A 48 1.01 38.77 37.95
N ALA A 49 -0.03 37.95 37.96
CA ALA A 49 -0.74 37.59 39.19
C ALA A 49 -0.25 36.22 39.67
N ARG A 50 0.29 36.16 40.89
CA ARG A 50 0.63 34.90 41.57
C ARG A 50 -0.64 34.33 42.18
N PHE A 51 -1.02 33.11 41.78
CA PHE A 51 -1.97 32.28 42.53
C PHE A 51 -1.23 31.05 43.06
N LYS A 52 -1.50 30.75 44.33
CA LYS A 52 -1.08 29.53 45.02
C LYS A 52 -1.82 28.34 44.40
N ASP A 53 -1.17 27.18 44.51
CA ASP A 53 -1.59 25.84 44.10
C ASP A 53 -1.12 25.44 42.69
N GLY A 54 -0.14 24.53 42.70
CA GLY A 54 0.75 24.19 41.59
C GLY A 54 0.10 23.34 40.51
N GLU A 55 -0.48 24.03 39.52
CA GLU A 55 -0.75 23.46 38.20
C GLU A 55 -0.67 24.59 37.16
N THR A 56 0.14 24.45 36.12
CA THR A 56 0.40 25.53 35.17
C THR A 56 -0.79 25.73 34.22
N ALA A 57 -1.02 26.97 33.77
CA ALA A 57 -2.07 27.27 32.78
C ALA A 57 -1.91 26.48 31.46
N SER A 58 -0.71 26.00 31.18
CA SER A 58 -0.37 25.09 30.07
C SER A 58 -1.01 23.70 30.24
N GLU A 59 -1.01 23.16 31.46
CA GLU A 59 -1.53 21.82 31.77
C GLU A 59 -3.06 21.79 31.73
N ARG A 60 -3.73 22.84 32.20
CA ARG A 60 -5.20 22.98 32.04
C ARG A 60 -5.62 23.12 30.59
N LYS A 61 -4.83 23.79 29.75
CA LYS A 61 -5.14 23.95 28.32
C LYS A 61 -4.97 22.65 27.54
N ARG A 62 -3.99 21.80 27.92
CA ARG A 62 -3.86 20.43 27.37
C ARG A 62 -5.03 19.53 27.76
N ARG A 63 -5.50 19.63 29.01
CA ARG A 63 -6.64 18.84 29.49
C ARG A 63 -7.99 19.29 28.91
N ALA A 64 -8.14 20.57 28.57
CA ALA A 64 -9.33 21.08 27.89
C ALA A 64 -9.36 20.80 26.37
N LEU A 65 -8.20 20.56 25.74
CA LEU A 65 -8.08 20.18 24.33
C LEU A 65 -8.19 18.66 24.11
N CYS A 66 -7.88 17.86 25.12
CA CYS A 66 -8.19 16.43 25.16
C CYS A 66 -9.49 16.25 25.93
N GLY A 67 -10.63 16.45 25.25
CA GLY A 67 -11.94 16.13 25.83
C GLY A 67 -11.91 14.70 26.38
N GLU A 68 -12.53 14.49 27.55
CA GLU A 68 -12.77 13.15 28.10
C GLU A 68 -13.48 12.33 27.02
N THR A 69 -12.71 11.49 26.34
CA THR A 69 -13.24 10.50 25.41
C THR A 69 -14.06 9.54 26.24
N ALA A 70 -15.38 9.56 26.05
CA ALA A 70 -16.24 8.45 26.47
C ALA A 70 -15.57 7.14 26.01
N PRO A 71 -15.52 6.10 26.86
CA PRO A 71 -14.94 4.82 26.44
C PRO A 71 -15.66 4.38 25.17
N LEU A 72 -14.88 4.15 24.11
CA LEU A 72 -15.40 3.57 22.87
C LEU A 72 -16.21 2.33 23.25
N PRO A 73 -17.39 2.11 22.65
CA PRO A 73 -18.13 0.88 22.91
C PRO A 73 -17.18 -0.28 22.68
N THR A 74 -16.97 -1.10 23.72
CA THR A 74 -16.21 -2.34 23.62
C THR A 74 -16.89 -3.17 22.54
N ARG A 75 -16.31 -3.10 21.35
CA ARG A 75 -16.69 -3.93 20.21
C ARG A 75 -16.61 -5.36 20.74
N THR A 76 -17.74 -6.05 20.81
CA THR A 76 -17.78 -7.50 20.98
C THR A 76 -16.65 -8.07 20.14
N ALA A 77 -15.71 -8.78 20.77
CA ALA A 77 -14.49 -9.25 20.12
C ALA A 77 -14.89 -9.93 18.82
N SER A 78 -14.58 -9.28 17.69
CA SER A 78 -14.74 -9.91 16.40
C SER A 78 -13.96 -11.22 16.44
N PRO A 79 -14.49 -12.32 15.90
CA PRO A 79 -13.75 -13.57 15.86
C PRO A 79 -12.35 -13.31 15.32
N MET A 80 -11.32 -13.88 15.96
CA MET A 80 -9.94 -13.68 15.52
C MET A 80 -9.78 -14.29 14.12
N ILE A 81 -9.76 -13.44 13.10
CA ILE A 81 -9.69 -13.85 11.70
C ILE A 81 -8.28 -14.37 11.40
N PHE A 82 -7.25 -13.72 11.93
CA PHE A 82 -5.91 -14.29 11.97
C PHE A 82 -5.76 -15.27 13.13
N GLU A 83 -5.80 -16.55 12.79
CA GLU A 83 -5.47 -17.66 13.67
C GLU A 83 -3.95 -17.77 13.99
N PRO A 84 -3.57 -18.45 15.09
CA PRO A 84 -2.17 -18.70 15.43
C PRO A 84 -1.35 -19.34 14.30
N ARG A 85 -1.96 -20.23 13.50
CA ARG A 85 -1.30 -20.84 12.34
C ARG A 85 -0.85 -19.82 11.29
N HIS A 86 -1.60 -18.74 11.09
CA HIS A 86 -1.25 -17.68 10.14
C HIS A 86 -0.04 -16.88 10.64
N VAL A 87 0.00 -16.60 11.95
CA VAL A 87 1.14 -15.92 12.61
C VAL A 87 2.40 -16.77 12.52
N GLU A 88 2.30 -18.07 12.83
CA GLU A 88 3.42 -19.00 12.75
C GLU A 88 3.91 -19.15 11.31
N HIS A 89 2.99 -19.34 10.35
CA HIS A 89 3.34 -19.46 8.94
C HIS A 89 4.03 -18.20 8.42
N TYR A 90 3.55 -17.00 8.78
CA TYR A 90 4.22 -15.75 8.41
C TYR A 90 5.63 -15.67 8.99
N ARG A 91 5.80 -15.95 10.29
CA ARG A 91 7.12 -15.90 10.95
C ARG A 91 8.10 -16.93 10.38
N ARG A 92 7.58 -18.07 9.91
CA ARG A 92 8.40 -19.14 9.35
C ARG A 92 8.73 -18.93 7.89
N HIS A 93 7.80 -18.43 7.08
CA HIS A 93 7.90 -18.42 5.61
C HIS A 93 7.90 -17.02 4.99
N GLY A 94 7.55 -15.99 5.75
CA GLY A 94 7.49 -14.60 5.30
C GLY A 94 6.14 -14.17 4.72
N PHE A 95 5.14 -15.04 4.76
CA PHE A 95 3.79 -14.73 4.30
C PHE A 95 2.74 -15.63 4.95
N ALA A 96 1.47 -15.24 4.87
CA ALA A 96 0.32 -16.04 5.23
C ALA A 96 -0.82 -15.76 4.25
N ILE A 97 -1.56 -16.82 3.88
CA ILE A 97 -2.79 -16.74 3.08
C ILE A 97 -3.95 -16.98 4.05
N VAL A 98 -4.93 -16.09 4.02
CA VAL A 98 -6.12 -16.14 4.88
C VAL A 98 -7.35 -16.12 3.99
N GLU A 99 -8.02 -17.27 3.89
CA GLU A 99 -9.31 -17.37 3.21
C GLU A 99 -10.42 -16.78 4.09
N ASP A 100 -11.49 -16.30 3.46
CA ASP A 100 -12.67 -15.75 4.15
C ASP A 100 -12.33 -14.64 5.16
N PHE A 101 -11.34 -13.80 4.85
CA PHE A 101 -10.92 -12.71 5.73
C PHE A 101 -12.03 -11.66 5.91
N LEU A 102 -12.71 -11.29 4.83
CA LEU A 102 -13.88 -10.44 4.88
C LEU A 102 -15.13 -11.29 5.14
N SER A 103 -15.99 -10.83 6.05
CA SER A 103 -17.33 -11.40 6.16
C SER A 103 -18.11 -11.21 4.85
N PRO A 104 -19.11 -12.06 4.55
CA PRO A 104 -19.95 -11.87 3.37
C PRO A 104 -20.55 -10.46 3.27
N ALA A 105 -20.95 -9.86 4.40
CA ALA A 105 -21.49 -8.51 4.44
C ALA A 105 -20.44 -7.44 4.08
N GLU A 106 -19.21 -7.56 4.59
CA GLU A 106 -18.11 -6.65 4.25
C GLU A 106 -17.72 -6.76 2.78
N LEU A 107 -17.64 -7.99 2.25
CA LEU A 107 -17.34 -8.23 0.84
C LEU A 107 -18.43 -7.66 -0.07
N THR A 108 -19.71 -7.90 0.23
CA THR A 108 -20.83 -7.34 -0.54
C THR A 108 -20.81 -5.80 -0.52
N ALA A 109 -20.61 -5.19 0.64
CA ALA A 109 -20.57 -3.73 0.76
C ALA A 109 -19.38 -3.13 -0.02
N ALA A 110 -18.19 -3.73 0.09
CA ALA A 110 -17.01 -3.29 -0.65
C ALA A 110 -17.20 -3.43 -2.17
N ARG A 111 -17.79 -4.55 -2.63
CA ARG A 111 -18.08 -4.77 -4.05
C ARG A 111 -19.12 -3.79 -4.60
N SER A 112 -20.12 -3.41 -3.80
CA SER A 112 -21.07 -2.35 -4.18
C SER A 112 -20.34 -1.02 -4.42
N GLU A 113 -19.42 -0.63 -3.53
CA GLU A 113 -18.63 0.60 -3.70
C GLU A 113 -17.66 0.48 -4.88
N LEU A 114 -17.09 -0.71 -5.14
CA LEU A 114 -16.25 -0.97 -6.31
C LEU A 114 -17.02 -0.81 -7.62
N THR A 115 -18.28 -1.25 -7.71
CA THR A 115 -19.12 -0.99 -8.90
C THR A 115 -19.30 0.51 -9.15
N GLU A 116 -19.35 1.34 -8.11
CA GLU A 116 -19.44 2.81 -8.27
C GLU A 116 -18.12 3.44 -8.72
N ILE A 117 -16.99 3.08 -8.09
CA ILE A 117 -15.67 3.70 -8.40
C ILE A 117 -15.00 3.09 -9.63
N LEU A 118 -15.36 1.86 -10.00
CA LEU A 118 -14.80 1.10 -11.12
C LEU A 118 -15.94 0.42 -11.93
N PRO A 119 -16.80 1.20 -12.63
CA PRO A 119 -17.97 0.65 -13.31
C PRO A 119 -17.64 -0.46 -14.31
N GLY A 120 -18.34 -1.60 -14.21
CA GLY A 120 -18.19 -2.77 -15.08
C GLY A 120 -17.09 -3.74 -14.65
N TRP A 121 -16.18 -3.34 -13.76
CA TRP A 121 -15.07 -4.22 -13.36
C TRP A 121 -15.55 -5.42 -12.55
N VAL A 122 -16.48 -5.22 -11.61
CA VAL A 122 -17.01 -6.30 -10.78
C VAL A 122 -17.72 -7.32 -11.67
N GLU A 123 -18.60 -6.84 -12.55
CA GLU A 123 -19.39 -7.66 -13.46
C GLU A 123 -18.52 -8.44 -14.46
N TYR A 124 -17.45 -7.81 -14.97
CA TYR A 124 -16.50 -8.47 -15.87
C TYR A 124 -15.63 -9.53 -15.15
N CYS A 125 -15.27 -9.28 -13.88
CA CYS A 125 -14.50 -10.26 -13.11
C CYS A 125 -15.35 -11.47 -12.71
N ASP A 126 -16.65 -11.28 -12.47
CA ASP A 126 -17.57 -12.37 -12.17
C ASP A 126 -17.91 -13.20 -13.41
N ASP A 127 -18.10 -12.53 -14.56
CA ASP A 127 -18.35 -13.18 -15.84
C ASP A 127 -17.68 -12.41 -16.99
N PRO A 128 -16.57 -12.95 -17.54
CA PRO A 128 -15.85 -12.34 -18.66
C PRO A 128 -16.71 -12.09 -19.91
N SER A 129 -17.85 -12.78 -20.06
CA SER A 129 -18.79 -12.60 -21.18
C SER A 129 -19.46 -11.22 -21.19
N ASN A 130 -19.48 -10.52 -20.05
CA ASN A 130 -19.94 -9.13 -19.94
C ASN A 130 -19.06 -8.12 -20.70
N GLY A 131 -17.88 -8.56 -21.17
CA GLY A 131 -16.95 -7.74 -21.92
C GLY A 131 -16.12 -6.84 -21.01
N LYS A 132 -14.96 -6.42 -21.50
CA LYS A 132 -14.03 -5.60 -20.70
C LYS A 132 -14.63 -4.22 -20.40
N PRO A 133 -14.40 -3.68 -19.19
CA PRO A 133 -14.86 -2.35 -18.82
C PRO A 133 -14.31 -1.25 -19.74
N LYS A 134 -14.94 -0.07 -19.72
CA LYS A 134 -14.36 1.10 -20.39
C LYS A 134 -13.00 1.43 -19.76
N ASP A 135 -12.05 1.86 -20.59
CA ASP A 135 -10.72 2.26 -20.16
C ASP A 135 -9.97 1.12 -19.43
N TRP A 136 -10.36 -0.14 -19.67
CA TRP A 136 -9.76 -1.31 -19.02
C TRP A 136 -8.25 -1.35 -19.20
N ASN A 137 -7.71 -0.87 -20.33
CA ASN A 137 -6.27 -0.84 -20.60
C ASN A 137 -5.62 0.53 -20.31
N ALA A 138 -6.32 1.45 -19.67
CA ALA A 138 -5.74 2.72 -19.31
C ALA A 138 -4.53 2.50 -18.39
N PRO A 139 -3.45 3.31 -18.52
CA PRO A 139 -2.36 3.34 -17.56
C PRO A 139 -2.85 3.97 -16.26
N PHE A 140 -3.72 3.26 -15.55
CA PHE A 140 -4.16 3.66 -14.23
C PHE A 140 -2.92 3.66 -13.33
N VAL A 141 -2.59 4.81 -12.75
CA VAL A 141 -1.49 4.89 -11.77
C VAL A 141 -2.05 4.38 -10.44
N PRO A 142 -1.69 3.16 -9.98
CA PRO A 142 -2.22 2.63 -8.73
C PRO A 142 -1.96 3.65 -7.60
N GLY A 143 -2.97 3.92 -6.77
CA GLY A 143 -2.84 4.88 -5.68
C GLY A 143 -2.89 6.37 -6.07
N ARG A 144 -3.58 6.71 -7.17
CA ARG A 144 -4.02 8.08 -7.48
C ARG A 144 -5.53 8.14 -7.72
N GLY A 145 -6.13 9.32 -7.53
CA GLY A 145 -7.55 9.53 -7.78
C GLY A 145 -8.45 8.63 -6.93
N TYR A 146 -9.53 8.14 -7.53
CA TYR A 146 -10.61 7.40 -6.85
C TYR A 146 -10.25 5.98 -6.40
N THR A 147 -9.08 5.44 -6.76
CA THR A 147 -8.62 4.13 -6.25
C THR A 147 -7.64 4.23 -5.09
N ARG A 148 -7.28 5.45 -4.66
CA ARG A 148 -6.47 5.66 -3.47
C ARG A 148 -7.37 5.99 -2.29
N PHE A 149 -7.02 5.47 -1.12
CA PHE A 149 -7.62 5.94 0.13
C PHE A 149 -7.42 7.46 0.32
N PRO A 150 -8.43 8.21 0.84
CA PRO A 150 -9.76 7.72 1.21
C PRO A 150 -10.69 7.55 0.01
N TYR A 151 -11.50 6.50 0.06
CA TYR A 151 -12.55 6.23 -0.93
C TYR A 151 -13.82 7.06 -0.63
N PRO A 152 -14.69 7.30 -1.63
CA PRO A 152 -15.96 8.00 -1.41
C PRO A 152 -16.91 7.27 -0.45
N GLY A 153 -16.90 5.93 -0.49
CA GLY A 153 -17.73 5.08 0.35
C GLY A 153 -17.14 4.81 1.75
N THR A 154 -17.85 4.02 2.56
CA THR A 154 -17.45 3.70 3.94
C THR A 154 -16.86 2.30 4.09
N ALA A 155 -17.24 1.33 3.25
CA ALA A 155 -16.83 -0.06 3.35
C ALA A 155 -15.35 -0.24 3.00
N LEU A 156 -14.90 0.29 1.86
CA LEU A 156 -13.49 0.23 1.46
C LEU A 156 -12.59 0.97 2.46
N ASN A 157 -13.06 2.11 3.00
CA ASN A 157 -12.35 2.86 4.04
C ASN A 157 -12.26 2.06 5.36
N ALA A 158 -13.32 1.35 5.74
CA ALA A 158 -13.31 0.47 6.91
C ALA A 158 -12.35 -0.73 6.73
N ILE A 159 -12.25 -1.28 5.51
CA ILE A 159 -11.31 -2.36 5.19
C ILE A 159 -9.86 -1.87 5.25
N THR A 160 -9.55 -0.68 4.72
CA THR A 160 -8.22 -0.05 4.88
C THR A 160 -7.75 -0.02 6.34
N LEU A 161 -8.68 0.29 7.25
CA LEU A 161 -8.42 0.44 8.67
C LEU A 161 -8.88 -0.77 9.49
N HIS A 162 -9.04 -1.94 8.84
CA HIS A 162 -9.59 -3.12 9.51
C HIS A 162 -8.70 -3.52 10.70
N PRO A 163 -9.26 -3.67 11.92
CA PRO A 163 -8.46 -3.82 13.13
C PRO A 163 -7.63 -5.11 13.14
N GLU A 164 -8.06 -6.16 12.47
CA GLU A 164 -7.26 -7.39 12.36
C GLU A 164 -5.99 -7.19 11.51
N LEU A 165 -6.00 -6.30 10.50
CA LEU A 165 -4.79 -5.97 9.74
C LEU A 165 -3.78 -5.24 10.63
N ARG A 166 -4.25 -4.28 11.43
CA ARG A 166 -3.39 -3.58 12.39
C ARG A 166 -2.89 -4.52 13.49
N ARG A 167 -3.77 -5.39 14.02
CA ARG A 167 -3.42 -6.38 15.06
C ARG A 167 -2.37 -7.36 14.55
N PHE A 168 -2.54 -7.91 13.34
CA PHE A 168 -1.58 -8.84 12.76
C PHE A 168 -0.22 -8.18 12.52
N ALA A 169 -0.20 -6.96 11.97
CA ALA A 169 1.04 -6.18 11.81
C ALA A 169 1.73 -5.93 13.16
N ALA A 170 0.96 -5.61 14.21
CA ALA A 170 1.50 -5.40 15.56
C ALA A 170 2.13 -6.67 16.14
N LEU A 171 1.56 -7.84 15.87
CA LEU A 171 2.16 -9.12 16.27
C LEU A 171 3.44 -9.45 15.51
N MET A 172 3.59 -8.97 14.28
CA MET A 172 4.81 -9.17 13.49
C MET A 172 5.94 -8.28 14.00
N VAL A 173 5.66 -7.00 14.25
CA VAL A 173 6.65 -6.00 14.69
C VAL A 173 6.96 -6.12 16.19
N GLY A 174 5.98 -6.57 17.00
CA GLY A 174 6.11 -6.71 18.46
C GLY A 174 5.56 -5.53 19.28
N HIS A 175 4.96 -4.53 18.63
CA HIS A 175 4.29 -3.40 19.26
C HIS A 175 3.16 -2.83 18.37
N ASP A 176 2.32 -1.95 18.92
CA ASP A 176 1.11 -1.42 18.26
C ASP A 176 1.24 0.01 17.71
N ASP A 177 2.40 0.66 17.93
CA ASP A 177 2.77 1.95 17.34
C ASP A 177 3.08 1.83 15.84
N LEU A 178 2.01 1.80 15.04
CA LEU A 178 2.03 1.57 13.61
C LEU A 178 1.25 2.66 12.87
N PHE A 179 1.60 2.88 11.61
CA PHE A 179 0.82 3.70 10.68
C PHE A 179 0.55 2.95 9.38
N CYS A 180 -0.57 3.29 8.72
CA CYS A 180 -0.90 2.77 7.40
C CYS A 180 -0.15 3.60 6.35
N GLU A 181 0.91 3.03 5.76
CA GLU A 181 1.72 3.73 4.75
C GLU A 181 1.15 3.62 3.33
N GLN A 182 0.25 2.67 3.08
CA GLN A 182 -0.30 2.43 1.76
C GLN A 182 -1.74 1.93 1.86
N SER A 183 -2.63 2.49 1.03
CA SER A 183 -3.91 1.87 0.72
C SER A 183 -4.37 2.29 -0.68
N HIS A 184 -4.45 1.34 -1.60
CA HIS A 184 -5.01 1.58 -2.92
C HIS A 184 -5.61 0.31 -3.55
N VAL A 185 -6.67 0.49 -4.33
CA VAL A 185 -7.26 -0.55 -5.17
C VAL A 185 -6.49 -0.63 -6.48
N GLN A 186 -6.26 -1.85 -6.95
CA GLN A 186 -5.70 -2.15 -8.25
C GLN A 186 -6.64 -3.11 -8.98
N VAL A 187 -6.83 -2.83 -10.26
CA VAL A 187 -7.52 -3.70 -11.20
C VAL A 187 -6.58 -4.11 -12.32
N LYS A 188 -6.72 -5.33 -12.80
CA LYS A 188 -6.06 -5.81 -14.02
C LYS A 188 -6.89 -6.92 -14.65
N CYS A 189 -6.74 -7.12 -15.94
CA CYS A 189 -7.38 -8.21 -16.68
C CYS A 189 -6.47 -8.73 -17.79
N ARG A 190 -6.89 -9.83 -18.43
CA ARG A 190 -6.16 -10.42 -19.56
C ARG A 190 -5.86 -9.38 -20.64
N GLY A 191 -4.59 -9.24 -21.01
CA GLY A 191 -4.13 -8.29 -22.04
C GLY A 191 -3.98 -6.85 -21.55
N HIS A 192 -4.15 -6.57 -20.25
CA HIS A 192 -3.88 -5.25 -19.68
C HIS A 192 -2.39 -4.93 -19.84
N HIS A 193 -2.00 -3.65 -19.97
CA HIS A 193 -0.57 -3.30 -20.11
C HIS A 193 0.29 -3.80 -18.94
N ALA A 194 -0.31 -4.02 -17.76
CA ALA A 194 0.29 -4.60 -16.56
C ALA A 194 0.05 -6.11 -16.38
N ASP A 195 -0.65 -6.77 -17.30
CA ASP A 195 -0.74 -8.24 -17.39
C ASP A 195 0.58 -8.80 -17.93
N ARG A 196 1.54 -8.96 -17.02
CA ARG A 196 2.91 -9.39 -17.34
C ARG A 196 3.35 -10.46 -16.37
N ASP A 197 4.22 -11.35 -16.85
CA ASP A 197 5.01 -12.22 -15.98
C ASP A 197 6.10 -11.35 -15.32
N GLN A 198 5.82 -10.82 -14.12
CA GLN A 198 6.78 -9.98 -13.42
C GLN A 198 8.00 -10.82 -13.00
N VAL A 199 9.17 -10.17 -12.94
CA VAL A 199 10.34 -10.77 -12.31
C VAL A 199 10.08 -10.95 -10.81
N MET A 200 10.72 -11.95 -10.20
CA MET A 200 10.61 -12.17 -8.76
C MET A 200 11.23 -10.99 -8.02
N HIS A 201 10.52 -10.39 -7.06
CA HIS A 201 11.00 -9.18 -6.37
C HIS A 201 10.58 -9.12 -4.91
N CYS A 202 11.29 -8.26 -4.16
CA CYS A 202 10.91 -7.78 -2.84
C CYS A 202 10.47 -6.32 -2.95
N ASP A 203 9.40 -5.93 -2.25
CA ASP A 203 8.77 -4.61 -2.39
C ASP A 203 9.51 -3.48 -1.66
N PHE A 204 10.51 -3.77 -0.83
CA PHE A 204 11.17 -2.72 -0.04
C PHE A 204 11.91 -1.63 -0.87
N GLY A 205 12.02 -1.79 -2.19
CA GLY A 205 12.71 -0.86 -3.09
C GLY A 205 12.21 0.58 -3.03
N ASN A 206 10.90 0.81 -2.95
CA ASN A 206 10.27 2.12 -2.80
C ASN A 206 9.50 2.29 -1.47
N HIS A 207 9.46 1.25 -0.64
CA HIS A 207 8.82 1.27 0.68
C HIS A 207 9.77 1.65 1.82
N THR A 208 11.08 1.59 1.62
CA THR A 208 12.07 2.07 2.61
C THR A 208 13.29 2.68 1.94
N LEU A 209 13.84 3.75 2.51
CA LEU A 209 15.14 4.31 2.09
C LEU A 209 16.29 3.39 2.54
N ALA A 210 16.25 2.90 3.78
CA ALA A 210 17.28 2.04 4.32
C ALA A 210 17.04 0.56 3.93
N TYR A 211 18.04 -0.30 4.08
CA TYR A 211 17.89 -1.74 3.87
C TYR A 211 17.08 -2.37 5.03
N PRO A 212 15.97 -3.11 4.78
CA PRO A 212 15.23 -3.72 5.89
C PRO A 212 16.02 -4.92 6.45
N PRO A 213 16.46 -4.98 7.73
CA PRO A 213 17.18 -6.14 8.30
C PRO A 213 16.29 -7.36 8.55
N ARG A 214 16.83 -8.44 9.13
CA ARG A 214 16.04 -9.56 9.70
C ARG A 214 15.32 -9.22 11.01
N ASP A 215 15.60 -8.07 11.60
CA ASP A 215 14.90 -7.62 12.80
C ASP A 215 13.50 -7.12 12.44
N PRO A 216 12.42 -7.74 12.97
CA PRO A 216 11.05 -7.37 12.67
C PRO A 216 10.65 -5.96 13.13
N ALA A 217 11.42 -5.35 14.03
CA ALA A 217 11.18 -3.97 14.45
C ALA A 217 11.19 -3.00 13.26
N TYR A 218 11.84 -3.36 12.14
CA TYR A 218 11.99 -2.53 10.95
C TYR A 218 11.17 -3.01 9.74
N TRP A 219 10.23 -3.94 9.94
CA TRP A 219 9.46 -4.52 8.84
C TRP A 219 8.12 -3.83 8.64
N GLN A 220 7.77 -3.60 7.38
CA GLN A 220 6.37 -3.42 7.02
C GLN A 220 5.68 -4.76 6.80
N THR A 221 4.40 -4.79 7.16
CA THR A 221 3.49 -5.90 6.82
C THR A 221 2.56 -5.44 5.71
N ALA A 222 2.72 -6.03 4.53
CA ALA A 222 1.90 -5.78 3.36
C ALA A 222 0.73 -6.77 3.29
N TYR A 223 -0.38 -6.28 2.73
CA TYR A 223 -1.61 -7.02 2.56
C TYR A 223 -2.12 -6.82 1.13
N LEU A 224 -2.55 -7.90 0.50
CA LEU A 224 -3.31 -7.87 -0.75
C LEU A 224 -4.66 -8.55 -0.50
N VAL A 225 -5.70 -7.74 -0.31
CA VAL A 225 -7.09 -8.19 -0.17
C VAL A 225 -7.68 -8.42 -1.55
N TYR A 226 -8.32 -9.57 -1.77
CA TYR A 226 -8.93 -9.93 -3.06
C TYR A 226 -10.44 -9.73 -3.01
N TYR A 227 -11.00 -8.96 -3.94
CA TYR A 227 -12.45 -8.69 -4.02
C TYR A 227 -13.19 -9.56 -5.03
N THR A 228 -12.44 -10.37 -5.77
CA THR A 228 -12.91 -11.32 -6.78
C THR A 228 -12.20 -12.64 -6.56
N ASP A 229 -12.78 -13.74 -7.03
CA ASP A 229 -12.13 -15.03 -6.99
C ASP A 229 -10.80 -14.99 -7.78
N VAL A 230 -9.82 -15.76 -7.30
CA VAL A 230 -8.53 -15.91 -7.95
C VAL A 230 -8.22 -17.39 -8.05
N ASP A 231 -8.31 -17.95 -9.24
CA ASP A 231 -7.83 -19.31 -9.53
C ASP A 231 -6.46 -19.30 -10.24
N ALA A 232 -6.06 -20.45 -10.76
CA ALA A 232 -4.79 -20.62 -11.47
C ALA A 232 -4.66 -19.80 -12.78
N ASP A 233 -5.78 -19.41 -13.38
CA ASP A 233 -5.86 -18.71 -14.66
C ASP A 233 -6.10 -17.19 -14.50
N HIS A 234 -6.52 -16.75 -13.30
CA HIS A 234 -6.79 -15.35 -12.95
C HIS A 234 -5.56 -14.58 -12.44
N ALA A 235 -4.39 -14.86 -13.01
CA ALA A 235 -3.14 -14.19 -12.67
C ALA A 235 -2.82 -14.16 -11.16
N PRO A 236 -2.86 -15.32 -10.46
CA PRO A 236 -2.63 -15.39 -9.01
C PRO A 236 -1.25 -14.82 -8.65
N THR A 237 -1.15 -14.13 -7.52
CA THR A 237 0.17 -13.69 -7.03
C THR A 237 1.01 -14.93 -6.74
N ALA A 238 2.25 -14.95 -7.21
CA ALA A 238 3.22 -15.98 -6.83
C ALA A 238 4.03 -15.48 -5.64
N ILE A 239 4.27 -16.33 -4.65
CA ILE A 239 5.08 -15.98 -3.50
C ILE A 239 5.99 -17.15 -3.11
N CYS A 240 7.24 -16.85 -2.77
CA CYS A 240 8.23 -17.85 -2.44
C CYS A 240 8.60 -17.76 -0.96
N SER A 241 8.58 -18.89 -0.24
CA SER A 241 8.95 -18.92 1.18
C SER A 241 10.42 -18.57 1.37
N TRP A 242 10.72 -17.70 2.35
CA TRP A 242 12.11 -17.33 2.66
C TRP A 242 12.98 -18.44 3.22
N GLU A 243 12.42 -19.61 3.52
CA GLU A 243 13.18 -20.82 3.84
C GLU A 243 13.99 -21.31 2.63
N HIS A 244 13.58 -20.98 1.41
CA HIS A 244 14.26 -21.39 0.17
C HIS A 244 15.38 -20.43 -0.26
N TYR A 245 15.59 -19.35 0.49
CA TYR A 245 16.61 -18.35 0.20
C TYR A 245 17.18 -17.86 1.54
N PRO A 246 18.03 -18.63 2.23
CA PRO A 246 18.46 -18.31 3.60
C PRO A 246 19.57 -17.25 3.65
N GLU A 247 19.95 -16.62 2.53
CA GLU A 247 21.07 -15.68 2.48
C GLU A 247 20.92 -14.56 3.50
N ARG A 248 22.03 -14.17 4.12
CA ARG A 248 22.04 -13.10 5.14
C ARG A 248 21.49 -11.79 4.57
N ILE A 249 21.95 -11.42 3.38
CA ILE A 249 21.58 -10.16 2.72
C ILE A 249 20.52 -10.41 1.65
N ARG A 250 19.44 -9.63 1.69
CA ARG A 250 18.38 -9.59 0.66
C ARG A 250 18.73 -8.57 -0.42
N TRP A 251 19.77 -8.83 -1.19
CA TRP A 251 20.15 -7.99 -2.33
C TRP A 251 20.94 -8.80 -3.38
N PRO A 252 20.70 -8.67 -4.70
CA PRO A 252 19.62 -7.90 -5.35
C PRO A 252 18.21 -8.22 -4.87
N ALA A 253 17.32 -7.23 -4.94
CA ALA A 253 15.92 -7.36 -4.56
C ALA A 253 15.02 -7.86 -5.71
N HIS A 254 15.60 -8.15 -6.88
CA HIS A 254 14.92 -8.61 -8.09
C HIS A 254 15.75 -9.72 -8.73
N TYR A 255 15.08 -10.77 -9.20
CA TYR A 255 15.71 -11.86 -9.94
C TYR A 255 14.80 -12.31 -11.08
N SER A 256 15.37 -12.46 -12.27
CA SER A 256 14.73 -13.19 -13.38
C SER A 256 14.70 -14.70 -13.10
N ARG A 257 13.92 -15.42 -13.90
CA ARG A 257 13.83 -16.89 -13.83
C ARG A 257 15.17 -17.54 -14.15
N GLU A 258 15.92 -16.96 -15.06
CA GLU A 258 17.25 -17.43 -15.48
C GLU A 258 18.30 -17.14 -14.42
N GLU A 259 18.24 -15.97 -13.77
CA GLU A 259 19.17 -15.57 -12.71
C GLU A 259 19.00 -16.42 -11.45
N ARG A 260 17.76 -16.78 -11.10
CA ARG A 260 17.48 -17.56 -9.88
C ARG A 260 16.27 -18.49 -10.02
N PRO A 261 16.39 -19.59 -10.80
CA PRO A 261 15.26 -20.49 -11.11
C PRO A 261 14.61 -21.11 -9.87
N ALA A 262 15.41 -21.41 -8.84
CA ALA A 262 14.92 -21.99 -7.60
C ALA A 262 13.82 -21.16 -6.90
N LEU A 263 13.83 -19.82 -7.03
CA LEU A 263 12.75 -19.00 -6.45
C LEU A 263 11.41 -19.27 -7.14
N TYR A 264 11.45 -19.49 -8.45
CA TYR A 264 10.27 -19.73 -9.27
C TYR A 264 9.77 -21.17 -9.18
N GLU A 265 10.68 -22.13 -9.03
CA GLU A 265 10.33 -23.55 -8.82
C GLU A 265 9.65 -23.79 -7.48
N ARG A 266 9.95 -22.94 -6.48
CA ARG A 266 9.45 -23.05 -5.10
C ARG A 266 8.33 -22.06 -4.77
N GLU A 267 7.90 -21.26 -5.74
CA GLU A 267 6.80 -20.33 -5.53
C GLU A 267 5.47 -21.08 -5.38
N VAL A 268 4.61 -20.58 -4.49
CA VAL A 268 3.21 -21.00 -4.40
C VAL A 268 2.34 -19.96 -5.09
N ARG A 269 1.23 -20.40 -5.68
CA ARG A 269 0.21 -19.52 -6.26
C ARG A 269 -0.84 -19.21 -5.21
N VAL A 270 -1.15 -17.93 -5.02
CA VAL A 270 -2.24 -17.50 -4.15
C VAL A 270 -3.55 -17.62 -4.94
N THR A 271 -4.17 -18.80 -4.85
CA THR A 271 -5.50 -19.07 -5.39
C THR A 271 -6.51 -19.14 -4.26
N VAL A 272 -7.47 -18.22 -4.24
CA VAL A 272 -8.35 -17.97 -3.10
C VAL A 272 -9.71 -17.44 -3.55
N PRO A 273 -10.79 -17.67 -2.78
CA PRO A 273 -12.08 -17.05 -3.04
C PRO A 273 -12.04 -15.54 -2.74
N ALA A 274 -12.99 -14.79 -3.30
CA ALA A 274 -13.22 -13.38 -3.01
C ALA A 274 -13.43 -13.17 -1.49
N GLY A 275 -12.89 -12.07 -0.96
CA GLY A 275 -12.86 -11.78 0.47
C GLY A 275 -11.62 -12.31 1.19
N SER A 276 -10.77 -13.08 0.51
CA SER A 276 -9.50 -13.58 1.06
C SER A 276 -8.37 -12.55 1.01
N LEU A 277 -7.27 -12.86 1.70
CA LEU A 277 -6.13 -11.96 1.89
C LEU A 277 -4.80 -12.72 1.80
N LEU A 278 -3.82 -12.11 1.13
CA LEU A 278 -2.40 -12.43 1.29
C LEU A 278 -1.73 -11.41 2.21
N ALA A 279 -1.15 -11.84 3.33
CA ALA A 279 -0.26 -11.04 4.16
C ALA A 279 1.21 -11.44 3.90
N TYR A 280 2.12 -10.48 3.73
CA TYR A 280 3.54 -10.78 3.47
C TYR A 280 4.49 -9.72 4.03
N SER A 281 5.74 -10.10 4.25
CA SER A 281 6.82 -9.17 4.59
C SER A 281 7.37 -8.54 3.31
N MET A 282 7.79 -7.28 3.39
CA MET A 282 8.49 -6.62 2.27
C MET A 282 9.78 -7.33 1.86
N ARG A 283 10.31 -8.24 2.69
CA ARG A 283 11.49 -9.08 2.42
C ARG A 283 11.18 -10.41 1.73
N THR A 284 9.90 -10.68 1.44
CA THR A 284 9.45 -11.94 0.84
C THR A 284 9.38 -11.81 -0.67
N PHE A 285 10.11 -12.67 -1.36
CA PHE A 285 10.11 -12.72 -2.81
C PHE A 285 8.73 -13.14 -3.33
N HIS A 286 8.18 -12.32 -4.21
CA HIS A 286 6.90 -12.56 -4.85
C HIS A 286 6.87 -11.90 -6.24
N ARG A 287 5.80 -12.16 -6.99
CA ARG A 287 5.58 -11.57 -8.31
C ARG A 287 4.13 -11.71 -8.77
N GLY A 288 3.70 -10.79 -9.63
CA GLY A 288 2.53 -10.97 -10.47
C GLY A 288 2.77 -12.01 -11.56
N THR A 289 1.81 -12.90 -11.74
CA THR A 289 1.73 -13.81 -12.89
C THR A 289 0.81 -13.23 -13.97
N PRO A 290 0.89 -13.74 -15.22
CA PRO A 290 -0.05 -13.35 -16.26
C PRO A 290 -1.36 -14.12 -16.18
N PHE A 291 -2.43 -13.55 -16.75
CA PHE A 291 -3.70 -14.25 -16.96
C PHE A 291 -3.54 -15.33 -18.03
N ARG A 292 -4.18 -16.49 -17.82
CA ARG A 292 -4.16 -17.63 -18.76
C ARG A 292 -5.49 -17.84 -19.46
N ALA A 293 -6.58 -17.36 -18.88
CA ALA A 293 -7.90 -17.27 -19.47
C ALA A 293 -8.34 -15.80 -19.59
N ASP A 294 -9.46 -15.55 -20.26
CA ASP A 294 -10.12 -14.24 -20.17
C ASP A 294 -10.71 -14.07 -18.77
N GLY A 295 -10.43 -12.93 -18.15
CA GLY A 295 -10.83 -12.65 -16.78
C GLY A 295 -10.16 -11.39 -16.23
N GLY A 296 -10.66 -10.94 -15.09
CA GLY A 296 -10.15 -9.79 -14.36
C GLY A 296 -9.88 -10.12 -12.89
N ARG A 297 -9.14 -9.24 -12.22
CA ARG A 297 -8.89 -9.33 -10.79
C ARG A 297 -8.95 -7.95 -10.17
N ILE A 298 -9.69 -7.83 -9.08
CA ILE A 298 -9.74 -6.63 -8.25
C ILE A 298 -9.09 -6.96 -6.91
N GLY A 299 -8.06 -6.19 -6.55
CA GLY A 299 -7.42 -6.32 -5.25
C GLY A 299 -7.09 -4.97 -4.64
N GLN A 300 -6.83 -4.95 -3.34
CA GLN A 300 -6.39 -3.76 -2.63
C GLN A 300 -5.11 -4.04 -1.87
N PHE A 301 -4.10 -3.21 -2.12
CA PHE A 301 -2.88 -3.20 -1.35
C PHE A 301 -3.06 -2.31 -0.14
N ILE A 302 -2.82 -2.88 1.05
CA ILE A 302 -2.80 -2.16 2.33
C ILE A 302 -1.47 -2.51 3.00
N THR A 303 -0.76 -1.52 3.54
CA THR A 303 0.52 -1.79 4.21
C THR A 303 0.61 -1.00 5.52
N TYR A 304 1.00 -1.69 6.59
CA TYR A 304 1.31 -1.08 7.88
C TYR A 304 2.82 -1.11 8.15
N ALA A 305 3.31 -0.01 8.68
CA ALA A 305 4.72 0.20 9.03
C ALA A 305 4.87 0.65 10.49
N PRO A 306 5.99 0.29 11.16
CA PRO A 306 6.37 0.85 12.46
C PRO A 306 6.51 2.37 12.38
N ALA A 307 5.86 3.12 13.27
CA ALA A 307 5.84 4.57 13.24
C ALA A 307 7.17 5.23 13.66
N ALA A 308 8.04 4.50 14.35
CA ALA A 308 9.32 5.01 14.84
C ALA A 308 10.31 5.42 13.72
N TRP A 309 10.17 4.85 12.52
CA TRP A 309 11.19 4.91 11.47
C TRP A 309 10.79 5.82 10.31
N LYS A 310 11.39 7.03 10.28
CA LYS A 310 11.11 8.04 9.25
C LYS A 310 11.51 7.64 7.83
N TRP A 311 12.33 6.60 7.67
CA TRP A 311 12.77 6.10 6.38
C TRP A 311 11.82 5.06 5.75
N LEU A 312 10.75 4.67 6.44
CA LEU A 312 9.69 3.80 5.93
C LEU A 312 8.56 4.64 5.32
N GLY A 313 7.80 4.06 4.40
CA GLY A 313 6.57 4.66 3.87
C GLY A 313 6.62 5.02 2.40
N ILE A 314 5.92 4.24 1.54
CA ILE A 314 5.79 4.55 0.10
C ILE A 314 5.11 5.90 -0.20
N THR A 315 4.47 6.54 0.78
CA THR A 315 3.94 7.91 0.63
C THR A 315 4.91 9.01 1.06
N GLY A 316 6.14 8.66 1.46
CA GLY A 316 7.22 9.57 1.83
C GLY A 316 8.42 9.50 0.87
N TRP A 317 9.59 9.92 1.34
CA TRP A 317 10.81 9.98 0.51
C TRP A 317 11.28 8.61 0.00
N SER A 318 10.88 7.50 0.64
CA SER A 318 11.25 6.18 0.14
C SER A 318 10.69 5.88 -1.25
N ALA A 319 9.58 6.52 -1.65
CA ALA A 319 9.03 6.41 -3.00
C ALA A 319 10.04 6.77 -4.09
N GLU A 320 10.93 7.71 -3.78
CA GLU A 320 11.95 8.22 -4.68
C GLU A 320 13.17 7.29 -4.77
N ALA A 321 13.32 6.31 -3.87
CA ALA A 321 14.52 5.47 -3.76
C ALA A 321 14.77 4.56 -4.98
N ILE A 322 13.75 4.35 -5.82
CA ILE A 322 13.87 3.61 -7.09
C ILE A 322 14.32 4.49 -8.25
N ARG A 323 14.36 5.82 -8.09
CA ARG A 323 14.80 6.74 -9.14
C ARG A 323 16.32 6.77 -9.22
N PRO A 324 16.90 6.69 -10.43
CA PRO A 324 18.35 6.74 -10.61
C PRO A 324 19.00 7.99 -10.00
N GLU A 325 18.36 9.16 -10.12
CA GLU A 325 18.93 10.42 -9.62
C GLU A 325 18.96 10.45 -8.09
N PHE A 326 17.88 9.98 -7.44
CA PHE A 326 17.83 9.90 -5.98
C PHE A 326 18.84 8.89 -5.45
N ARG A 327 19.02 7.76 -6.14
CA ARG A 327 20.03 6.76 -5.80
C ARG A 327 21.45 7.28 -5.97
N ALA A 328 21.74 8.02 -7.05
CA ALA A 328 23.05 8.64 -7.22
C ALA A 328 23.33 9.71 -6.14
N TRP A 329 22.31 10.50 -5.79
CA TRP A 329 22.42 11.47 -4.72
C TRP A 329 22.63 10.83 -3.34
N ILE A 330 21.87 9.78 -2.98
CA ILE A 330 22.01 9.17 -1.65
C ILE A 330 23.41 8.57 -1.44
N GLU A 331 24.08 8.09 -2.49
CA GLU A 331 25.44 7.58 -2.44
C GLU A 331 26.48 8.70 -2.16
N THR A 332 26.23 9.91 -2.65
CA THR A 332 27.17 11.05 -2.53
C THR A 332 26.85 12.02 -1.38
N ALA A 333 25.62 11.98 -0.86
CA ALA A 333 25.17 12.84 0.23
C ALA A 333 25.97 12.63 1.52
N THR A 334 26.17 13.68 2.30
CA THR A 334 26.74 13.59 3.66
C THR A 334 25.77 12.84 4.61
N PRO A 335 26.25 12.29 5.73
CA PRO A 335 25.35 11.70 6.74
C PRO A 335 24.26 12.68 7.22
N ALA A 336 24.59 13.98 7.35
CA ALA A 336 23.62 15.01 7.76
C ALA A 336 22.51 15.22 6.72
N GLU A 337 22.87 15.25 5.43
CA GLU A 337 21.89 15.37 4.35
C GLU A 337 20.99 14.14 4.28
N ARG A 338 21.54 12.92 4.38
CA ARG A 338 20.73 11.69 4.42
C ARG A 338 19.77 11.70 5.61
N TYR A 339 20.26 12.09 6.79
CA TYR A 339 19.44 12.17 7.99
C TYR A 339 18.28 13.18 7.86
N ALA A 340 18.48 14.29 7.15
CA ALA A 340 17.42 15.26 6.88
C ALA A 340 16.22 14.67 6.10
N PHE A 341 16.46 13.61 5.32
CA PHE A 341 15.43 12.84 4.60
C PHE A 341 14.91 11.64 5.40
N GLY A 342 15.32 11.50 6.65
CA GLY A 342 14.87 10.44 7.56
C GLY A 342 15.75 9.20 7.56
N PHE A 343 16.87 9.16 6.81
CA PHE A 343 17.79 8.03 6.85
C PHE A 343 18.43 7.86 8.25
N PRO A 344 18.71 6.63 8.73
CA PRO A 344 19.27 6.43 10.08
C PRO A 344 20.65 7.10 10.22
N ALA A 345 20.82 7.92 11.27
CA ALA A 345 22.10 8.59 11.56
C ALA A 345 23.19 7.59 12.00
N PRO A 346 24.48 7.90 11.82
CA PRO A 346 25.56 7.15 12.48
C PRO A 346 25.32 6.99 13.99
N GLY A 347 25.59 5.79 14.53
CA GLY A 347 25.33 5.45 15.94
C GLY A 347 23.88 5.06 16.25
N HIS A 348 22.95 5.14 15.30
CA HIS A 348 21.59 4.62 15.49
C HIS A 348 21.62 3.08 15.69
N PRO A 349 20.80 2.49 16.60
CA PRO A 349 20.73 1.03 16.83
C PRO A 349 20.37 0.17 15.62
N TYR A 350 19.94 0.81 14.53
CA TYR A 350 19.70 0.16 13.24
C TYR A 350 21.01 -0.38 12.65
N TRP A 351 22.15 0.25 12.92
CA TRP A 351 23.45 -0.12 12.36
C TRP A 351 24.02 -1.36 13.06
N THR A 352 23.87 -2.50 12.40
CA THR A 352 24.42 -3.80 12.74
C THR A 352 25.28 -4.28 11.57
N ASP A 353 26.01 -5.39 11.72
CA ASP A 353 26.75 -5.98 10.59
C ASP A 353 25.83 -6.33 9.40
N GLU A 354 24.56 -6.72 9.65
CA GLU A 354 23.60 -6.96 8.57
C GLU A 354 23.23 -5.67 7.83
N THR A 355 22.85 -4.62 8.55
CA THR A 355 22.37 -3.39 7.90
C THR A 355 23.50 -2.57 7.29
N LEU A 356 24.71 -2.61 7.84
CA LEU A 356 25.89 -2.00 7.23
C LEU A 356 26.16 -2.64 5.86
N ASP A 357 26.14 -3.97 5.79
CA ASP A 357 26.40 -4.68 4.54
C ASP A 357 25.21 -4.62 3.56
N GLY A 358 23.98 -4.66 4.09
CA GLY A 358 22.77 -4.52 3.29
C GLY A 358 22.61 -3.14 2.67
N VAL A 359 22.94 -2.07 3.41
CA VAL A 359 22.99 -0.70 2.86
C VAL A 359 24.13 -0.56 1.86
N ALA A 360 25.33 -1.09 2.15
CA ALA A 360 26.43 -1.06 1.19
C ALA A 360 26.10 -1.81 -0.11
N ALA A 361 25.42 -2.95 -0.04
CA ALA A 361 24.95 -3.68 -1.22
C ALA A 361 23.89 -2.89 -1.99
N ARG A 362 22.93 -2.28 -1.26
CA ARG A 362 21.87 -1.46 -1.85
C ARG A 362 22.40 -0.16 -2.46
N TYR A 363 23.45 0.44 -1.92
CA TYR A 363 24.03 1.73 -2.33
C TYR A 363 25.56 1.61 -2.42
N PRO A 364 26.11 0.98 -3.48
CA PRO A 364 27.52 0.62 -3.55
C PRO A 364 28.50 1.81 -3.56
N GLY A 365 28.06 3.00 -4.00
CA GLY A 365 28.88 4.22 -3.95
C GLY A 365 28.81 4.98 -2.64
N MET A 366 27.99 4.54 -1.67
CA MET A 366 27.83 5.21 -0.39
C MET A 366 29.06 5.05 0.51
N ASP A 367 29.62 6.16 0.99
CA ASP A 367 30.64 6.11 2.04
C ASP A 367 30.03 5.59 3.36
N MET A 368 30.44 4.37 3.72
CA MET A 368 29.98 3.67 4.91
C MET A 368 30.87 3.89 6.14
N ALA A 369 32.04 4.53 6.00
CA ALA A 369 32.98 4.69 7.12
C ALA A 369 32.35 5.38 8.35
N PRO A 370 31.58 6.49 8.22
CA PRO A 370 30.97 7.15 9.38
C PRO A 370 30.03 6.24 10.18
N TYR A 371 29.33 5.34 9.50
CA TYR A 371 28.38 4.41 10.14
C TYR A 371 29.11 3.24 10.80
N ARG A 372 30.17 2.73 10.16
CA ARG A 372 31.00 1.65 10.72
C ARG A 372 31.77 2.09 11.95
N ASP A 373 32.32 3.31 11.94
CA ASP A 373 33.10 3.85 13.06
C ASP A 373 32.20 4.10 14.27
N ALA A 374 31.03 4.69 14.05
CA ALA A 374 30.06 4.96 15.12
C ALA A 374 29.45 3.67 15.72
N ALA A 375 29.32 2.59 14.95
CA ALA A 375 28.80 1.31 15.45
C ALA A 375 29.82 0.52 16.32
N ARG A 376 31.11 0.89 16.27
CA ARG A 376 32.17 0.28 17.08
C ARG A 376 32.39 0.99 18.43
N THR A 377 31.77 2.14 18.61
CA THR A 377 31.82 2.96 19.82
C THR A 377 30.62 2.65 20.69
#